data_AF-A0A077FJT1-F1
#
_entry.id   AF-A0A077FJT1-F1
#
_cell.length_a   1.000
_cell.length_b   1.000
_cell.length_c   1.000
_cell.angle_alpha   90.00
_cell.angle_beta   90.00
_cell.angle_gamma   90.00
#
_symmetry.space_group_name_H-M   'P 1'
#
loop_
_entity.id
_entity.type
_entity.pdbx_description
1 polymer ?
#
loop_
_entity_poly.entity_id
_entity_poly.type
_entity_poly.pdbx_seq_one_letter_code
_entity_poly.pdbx_strand_id
1 'polypeptide(L)'
;MRLLYMIFIITIYTNITYASNYDTAKEMFKSIRCIVCASQSIDESNAEFAQSLRTLIINKLNQGQSQEEIKEYLVSRYGEFILFATPFNKYTMLLWITPMIFLIIGLYTIFIRFKK
;
A
#
# COMPACT_ATOMS: atom_id res chain seq x y z
N MET A 1 15.48 -19.18 -39.36
CA MET A 1 14.73 -20.01 -38.38
C MET A 1 15.13 -19.76 -36.93
N ARG A 2 16.42 -19.85 -36.55
CA ARG A 2 16.88 -19.55 -35.17
C ARG A 2 16.52 -18.13 -34.66
N LEU A 3 16.63 -17.11 -35.50
CA LEU A 3 16.29 -15.72 -35.13
C LEU A 3 14.78 -15.52 -34.88
N LEU A 4 13.95 -16.12 -35.74
CA LEU A 4 12.49 -16.10 -35.63
C LEU A 4 12.01 -16.81 -34.34
N TYR A 5 12.68 -17.90 -33.96
CA TYR A 5 12.40 -18.62 -32.72
C TYR A 5 12.74 -17.81 -31.47
N MET A 6 13.86 -17.07 -31.48
CA MET A 6 14.20 -16.16 -30.37
C MET A 6 13.21 -15.01 -30.22
N ILE A 7 12.75 -14.41 -31.33
CA ILE A 7 11.75 -13.31 -31.28
C ILE A 7 10.43 -13.83 -30.70
N PHE A 8 9.96 -14.99 -31.14
CA PHE A 8 8.76 -15.63 -30.63
C PHE A 8 8.87 -15.93 -29.12
N ILE A 9 9.99 -16.52 -28.69
CA ILE A 9 10.34 -16.76 -27.29
C ILE A 9 10.31 -15.47 -26.46
N ILE A 10 10.96 -14.39 -26.92
CA ILE A 10 11.03 -13.10 -26.21
C ILE A 10 9.63 -12.50 -26.05
N THR A 11 8.83 -12.49 -27.12
CA THR A 11 7.46 -11.97 -27.04
C THR A 11 6.58 -12.76 -26.08
N ILE A 12 6.71 -14.10 -26.05
CA ILE A 12 5.99 -14.94 -25.10
C ILE A 12 6.39 -14.61 -23.66
N TYR A 13 7.68 -14.47 -23.37
CA TYR A 13 8.16 -14.09 -22.04
C TYR A 13 7.61 -12.72 -21.60
N THR A 14 7.59 -11.73 -22.49
CA THR A 14 7.03 -10.41 -22.17
C THR A 14 5.52 -10.44 -21.89
N ASN A 15 4.76 -11.24 -22.63
CA ASN A 15 3.32 -11.40 -22.42
C ASN A 15 3.01 -12.07 -21.08
N ILE A 16 3.80 -13.08 -20.69
CA ILE A 16 3.67 -13.77 -19.40
C ILE A 16 3.91 -12.79 -18.23
N THR A 17 4.95 -11.95 -18.31
CA THR A 17 5.22 -10.94 -17.28
C THR A 17 4.12 -9.87 -17.21
N TYR A 18 3.57 -9.43 -18.35
CA TYR A 18 2.46 -8.47 -18.38
C TYR A 18 1.19 -9.00 -17.69
N ALA A 19 0.83 -10.26 -17.95
CA ALA A 19 -0.31 -10.90 -17.31
C ALA A 19 -0.12 -10.98 -15.78
N SER A 20 1.07 -11.38 -15.32
CA SER A 20 1.42 -11.43 -13.90
C SER A 20 1.32 -10.07 -13.21
N ASN A 21 1.77 -9.00 -13.88
CA ASN A 21 1.69 -7.64 -13.35
C ASN A 21 0.24 -7.14 -13.21
N TYR A 22 -0.66 -7.57 -14.10
CA TYR A 22 -2.07 -7.18 -14.04
C TYR A 22 -2.79 -7.77 -12.82
N ASP A 23 -2.58 -9.06 -12.53
CA ASP A 23 -3.16 -9.71 -11.35
C ASP A 23 -2.65 -9.05 -10.05
N THR A 24 -1.36 -8.75 -10.01
CA THR A 24 -0.73 -8.02 -8.90
C THR A 24 -1.31 -6.61 -8.73
N ALA A 25 -1.47 -5.88 -9.83
CA ALA A 25 -2.08 -4.54 -9.81
C ALA A 25 -3.49 -4.56 -9.25
N LYS A 26 -4.28 -5.58 -9.61
CA LYS A 26 -5.67 -5.73 -9.15
C LYS A 26 -5.77 -5.93 -7.63
N GLU A 27 -4.85 -6.68 -7.03
CA GLU A 27 -4.76 -6.79 -5.57
C GLU A 27 -4.41 -5.45 -4.92
N MET A 28 -3.47 -4.70 -5.52
CA MET A 28 -3.10 -3.37 -5.03
C MET A 28 -4.28 -2.39 -5.08
N PHE A 29 -5.12 -2.43 -6.12
CA PHE A 29 -6.25 -1.50 -6.27
C PHE A 29 -7.26 -1.59 -5.11
N LYS A 30 -7.42 -2.77 -4.53
CA LYS A 30 -8.29 -2.97 -3.36
C LYS A 30 -7.69 -2.39 -2.07
N SER A 31 -6.36 -2.37 -1.97
CA SER A 31 -5.64 -1.84 -0.82
C SER A 31 -5.49 -0.31 -0.81
N ILE A 32 -5.85 0.34 -1.92
CA ILE A 32 -5.70 1.78 -2.14
C ILE A 32 -7.08 2.45 -2.16
N ARG A 33 -7.23 3.50 -1.35
CA ARG A 33 -8.45 4.30 -1.23
C ARG A 33 -8.47 5.42 -2.27
N CYS A 34 -9.64 5.71 -2.83
CA CYS A 34 -9.84 6.93 -3.61
C CYS A 34 -10.09 8.11 -2.66
N ILE A 35 -9.15 9.07 -2.63
CA ILE A 35 -9.18 10.23 -1.72
C ILE A 35 -10.29 11.22 -2.11
N VAL A 36 -10.64 11.29 -3.39
CA VAL A 36 -11.66 12.21 -3.91
C VAL A 36 -13.07 11.58 -3.99
N CYS A 37 -13.22 10.34 -3.53
CA CYS A 37 -14.45 9.57 -3.66
C CYS A 37 -15.11 9.30 -2.31
N ALA A 38 -16.34 8.78 -2.32
CA ALA A 38 -17.09 8.37 -1.13
C ALA A 38 -16.48 7.12 -0.46
N SER A 39 -15.32 7.26 0.20
CA SER A 39 -14.65 6.24 1.04
C SER A 39 -14.49 4.84 0.43
N GLN A 40 -14.43 4.75 -0.90
CA GLN A 40 -14.33 3.50 -1.66
C GLN A 40 -12.90 3.25 -2.17
N SER A 41 -12.63 2.01 -2.57
CA SER A 41 -11.35 1.63 -3.17
C SER A 41 -11.17 2.23 -4.56
N ILE A 42 -9.93 2.33 -5.03
CA ILE A 42 -9.68 2.70 -6.43
C ILE A 42 -10.09 1.58 -7.38
N ASP A 43 -10.30 0.34 -6.92
CA ASP A 43 -10.84 -0.77 -7.73
C ASP A 43 -12.31 -0.54 -8.09
N GLU A 44 -13.11 -0.07 -7.14
CA GLU A 44 -14.57 0.12 -7.29
C GLU A 44 -14.93 1.47 -7.90
N SER A 45 -14.08 2.49 -7.75
CA SER A 45 -14.43 3.84 -8.16
C SER A 45 -14.26 4.09 -9.66
N ASN A 46 -15.26 4.76 -10.25
CA ASN A 46 -15.20 5.26 -11.64
C ASN A 46 -14.68 6.69 -11.77
N ALA A 47 -14.23 7.33 -10.68
CA ALA A 47 -13.68 8.69 -10.74
C ALA A 47 -12.43 8.76 -11.63
N GLU A 48 -12.23 9.89 -12.31
CA GLU A 48 -11.06 10.13 -13.18
C GLU A 48 -9.75 9.94 -12.40
N PHE A 49 -9.72 10.39 -11.13
CA PHE A 49 -8.59 10.17 -10.23
C PHE A 49 -8.25 8.68 -10.06
N ALA A 50 -9.25 7.84 -9.80
CA ALA A 50 -9.06 6.40 -9.63
C ALA A 50 -8.56 5.75 -10.92
N GLN A 51 -9.10 6.15 -12.08
CA GLN A 51 -8.62 5.68 -13.38
C GLN A 51 -7.15 6.04 -13.62
N SER A 52 -6.78 7.30 -13.36
CA SER A 52 -5.39 7.76 -13.51
C SER A 52 -4.42 6.98 -12.61
N LEU A 53 -4.84 6.65 -11.38
CA LEU A 53 -4.03 5.85 -10.46
C LEU A 53 -3.87 4.39 -10.93
N ARG A 54 -4.93 3.75 -11.43
CA ARG A 54 -4.84 2.38 -11.96
C ARG A 54 -3.81 2.30 -13.08
N THR A 55 -3.87 3.24 -14.03
CA THR A 55 -2.90 3.33 -15.13
C THR A 55 -1.48 3.59 -14.61
N LEU A 56 -1.32 4.48 -13.63
CA LEU A 56 -0.02 4.79 -13.03
C LEU A 56 0.62 3.55 -12.38
N ILE A 57 -0.15 2.79 -11.59
CA ILE A 57 0.34 1.59 -10.89
C ILE A 57 0.77 0.52 -11.90
N ILE A 58 -0.05 0.26 -12.92
CA ILE A 58 0.29 -0.71 -13.99
C ILE A 58 1.58 -0.30 -14.69
N ASN A 59 1.73 0.98 -15.03
CA ASN A 59 2.96 1.47 -15.65
C ASN A 59 4.19 1.28 -14.76
N LYS A 60 4.07 1.49 -13.45
CA LYS A 60 5.17 1.30 -12.50
C LYS A 60 5.54 -0.17 -12.32
N LEU A 61 4.56 -1.07 -12.27
CA LEU A 61 4.81 -2.52 -12.25
C LEU A 61 5.51 -2.98 -13.53
N ASN A 62 5.10 -2.45 -14.69
CA ASN A 62 5.76 -2.74 -15.97
C ASN A 62 7.18 -2.17 -16.07
N GLN A 63 7.50 -1.13 -15.28
CA GLN A 63 8.85 -0.61 -15.12
C GLN A 63 9.71 -1.47 -14.17
N GLY A 64 9.15 -2.54 -13.58
CA GLY A 64 9.84 -3.43 -12.66
C GLY A 64 9.89 -2.93 -11.22
N GLN A 65 9.07 -1.93 -10.86
CA GLN A 65 8.98 -1.48 -9.46
C GLN A 65 8.22 -2.50 -8.61
N SER A 66 8.66 -2.67 -7.37
CA SER A 66 8.00 -3.52 -6.37
C SER A 66 6.72 -2.86 -5.82
N GLN A 67 5.85 -3.66 -5.20
CA GLN A 67 4.60 -3.14 -4.61
C GLN A 67 4.88 -2.14 -3.49
N GLU A 68 5.92 -2.38 -2.70
CA GLU A 68 6.37 -1.54 -1.59
C GLU A 68 6.84 -0.19 -2.10
N GLU A 69 7.70 -0.15 -3.13
CA GLU A 69 8.16 1.09 -3.75
C GLU A 69 7.01 1.92 -4.34
N ILE A 70 6.01 1.25 -4.93
CA ILE A 70 4.82 1.91 -5.45
C ILE A 70 3.97 2.49 -4.31
N LYS A 71 3.77 1.74 -3.22
CA LYS A 71 3.05 2.24 -2.03
C LYS A 71 3.76 3.43 -1.41
N GLU A 72 5.08 3.37 -1.25
CA GLU A 72 5.90 4.48 -0.74
C GLU A 72 5.80 5.71 -1.65
N TYR A 73 5.87 5.51 -2.97
CA TYR A 73 5.67 6.57 -3.94
C TYR A 73 4.29 7.24 -3.78
N LEU A 74 3.24 6.45 -3.63
CA LEU A 74 1.88 6.96 -3.44
C LEU A 74 1.74 7.71 -2.10
N VAL A 75 2.28 7.17 -1.01
CA VAL A 75 2.26 7.80 0.32
C VAL A 75 3.04 9.12 0.32
N SER A 76 4.20 9.17 -0.33
CA SER A 76 5.00 10.41 -0.40
C SER A 76 4.29 11.55 -1.14
N ARG A 77 3.37 11.23 -2.06
CA ARG A 77 2.66 12.21 -2.89
C ARG A 77 1.25 12.55 -2.40
N TYR A 78 0.56 11.57 -1.84
CA TYR A 78 -0.85 11.67 -1.45
C TYR A 78 -1.11 11.49 0.05
N GLY A 79 -0.08 11.15 0.83
CA GLY A 79 -0.14 10.95 2.27
C GLY A 79 -0.47 9.50 2.68
N GLU A 80 -0.32 9.21 3.98
CA GLU A 80 -0.54 7.87 4.54
C GLU A 80 -1.99 7.39 4.44
N PHE A 81 -2.95 8.30 4.29
CA PHE A 81 -4.39 8.00 4.20
C PHE A 81 -4.83 7.39 2.87
N ILE A 82 -3.95 7.38 1.85
CA ILE A 82 -4.24 6.75 0.56
C ILE A 82 -4.32 5.23 0.66
N LEU A 83 -3.66 4.63 1.65
CA LEU A 83 -3.70 3.18 1.89
C LEU A 83 -4.78 2.85 2.93
N PHE A 84 -5.51 1.75 2.72
CA PHE A 84 -6.43 1.25 3.76
C PHE A 84 -5.69 0.78 5.02
N ALA A 85 -4.49 0.23 4.85
CA ALA A 85 -3.61 -0.16 5.93
C ALA A 85 -2.46 0.85 6.03
N THR A 86 -2.53 1.73 7.02
CA THR A 86 -1.43 2.65 7.32
C THR A 86 -0.22 1.83 7.79
N PRO A 87 0.97 2.02 7.20
CA PRO A 87 2.17 1.37 7.68
C PRO A 87 2.45 1.80 9.13
N PHE A 88 2.88 0.86 9.98
CA PHE A 88 3.28 1.17 11.35
C PHE A 88 4.52 2.08 11.32
N ASN A 89 4.31 3.38 11.56
CA ASN A 89 5.40 4.34 11.71
C ASN A 89 5.80 4.51 13.19
N LYS A 90 6.97 5.10 13.44
CA LYS A 90 7.50 5.33 14.81
C LYS A 90 6.61 6.24 15.66
N TYR A 91 5.93 7.21 15.04
CA TYR A 91 5.01 8.12 15.72
C TYR A 91 3.73 7.42 16.16
N THR A 92 3.17 6.58 15.28
CA THR A 92 2.06 5.68 15.58
C THR A 92 2.44 4.82 16.77
N MET A 93 3.61 4.18 16.77
CA MET A 93 4.07 3.39 17.92
C MET A 93 4.09 4.18 19.24
N LEU A 94 4.54 5.44 19.23
CA LEU A 94 4.51 6.31 20.42
C LEU A 94 3.08 6.58 20.92
N LEU A 95 2.16 6.88 19.99
CA LEU A 95 0.73 7.07 20.27
C LEU A 95 0.10 5.82 20.91
N TRP A 96 0.47 4.62 20.43
CA TRP A 96 -0.05 3.35 20.97
C TRP A 96 0.57 2.97 22.33
N ILE A 97 1.83 3.34 22.61
CA ILE A 97 2.49 3.07 23.90
C ILE A 97 2.01 4.02 25.00
N THR A 98 1.61 5.24 24.64
CA THR A 98 1.12 6.28 25.56
C THR A 98 0.06 5.76 26.56
N PRO A 99 -1.05 5.12 26.15
CA PRO A 99 -2.04 4.60 27.10
C PRO A 99 -1.49 3.54 28.06
N MET A 100 -0.54 2.70 27.60
CA MET A 100 0.11 1.70 28.45
C MET A 100 0.96 2.37 29.54
N ILE A 101 1.69 3.43 29.18
CA ILE A 101 2.48 4.22 30.14
C ILE A 101 1.57 4.85 31.21
N PHE A 102 0.47 5.49 30.80
CA PHE A 102 -0.48 6.09 31.74
C PHE A 102 -1.11 5.06 32.67
N LEU A 103 -1.44 3.87 32.16
CA LEU A 103 -1.98 2.78 32.97
C LEU A 103 -0.98 2.31 34.02
N ILE A 104 0.29 2.09 33.64
CA ILE A 104 1.35 1.70 34.56
C ILE A 104 1.56 2.75 35.65
N ILE A 105 1.59 4.03 35.28
CA ILE A 105 1.71 5.14 36.24
C ILE A 105 0.51 5.14 37.21
N GLY A 106 -0.72 5.00 36.69
CA GLY A 106 -1.93 4.93 37.50
C GLY A 106 -1.88 3.78 38.52
N LEU A 107 -1.61 2.56 38.08
CA LEU A 107 -1.48 1.40 38.97
C LEU A 107 -0.37 1.56 40.00
N TYR A 108 0.78 2.12 39.59
CA TYR A 108 1.91 2.37 40.49
C TYR A 108 1.54 3.34 41.62
N THR A 109 0.86 4.45 41.30
CA THR A 109 0.42 5.42 42.31
C THR A 109 -0.59 4.82 43.29
N ILE A 110 -1.53 4.01 42.80
CA ILE A 110 -2.50 3.29 43.64
C ILE A 110 -1.77 2.31 44.56
N PHE A 111 -0.87 1.50 44.02
CA PHE A 111 -0.12 0.50 44.79
C PHE A 111 0.70 1.14 45.92
N ILE A 112 1.36 2.26 45.67
CA ILE A 112 2.09 3.00 46.73
C ILE A 112 1.13 3.49 47.82
N ARG A 113 -0.07 3.97 47.45
CA ARG A 113 -1.06 4.44 48.42
C ARG A 113 -1.66 3.32 49.26
N PHE A 114 -1.85 2.13 48.70
CA PHE A 114 -2.36 0.96 49.44
C PHE A 114 -1.32 0.31 50.35
N LYS A 115 -0.03 0.46 50.04
CA LYS A 115 1.06 -0.05 50.88
C LYS A 115 1.35 0.83 52.11
N LYS A 116 0.78 2.03 52.16
CA LYS A 116 0.90 2.99 53.27
C LYS A 116 -0.35 2.94 54.14
#